data_AF-A0A7X6V567-F1
#
_entry.id   AF-A0A7X6V567-F1
#
_cell.length_a   1.000
_cell.length_b   1.000
_cell.length_c   1.000
_cell.angle_alpha   90.00
_cell.angle_beta   90.00
_cell.angle_gamma   90.00
#
_symmetry.space_group_name_H-M   'P 1'
#
loop_
_entity.id
_entity.type
_entity.pdbx_description
1 polymer ?
#
loop_
_entity_poly.entity_id
_entity_poly.type
_entity_poly.pdbx_seq_one_letter_code
_entity_poly.pdbx_strand_id
1 'polypeptide(L)' 'MAKISKNFVKELEWRGMIHDMMPGTEEQLMKERTSAYVGIDPTADSLHIGHLV' A
#
# COMPACT_ATOMS: atom_id res chain seq x y z
N MET A 1 -17.95 -22.50 2.40
CA MET A 1 -16.55 -22.21 2.01
C MET A 1 -16.16 -20.87 2.61
N ALA A 2 -15.19 -20.84 3.52
CA ALA A 2 -14.72 -19.58 4.11
C ALA A 2 -13.91 -18.81 3.06
N LYS A 3 -14.26 -17.53 2.86
CA LYS A 3 -13.50 -16.62 1.99
C LYS A 3 -12.15 -16.40 2.69
N ILE A 4 -11.06 -16.93 2.13
CA ILE A 4 -9.71 -16.62 2.62
C ILE A 4 -9.48 -15.14 2.32
N SER A 5 -9.66 -14.28 3.32
CA SER A 5 -9.23 -12.89 3.24
C SER A 5 -7.71 -12.89 3.34
N LYS A 6 -7.02 -12.66 2.21
CA LYS A 6 -5.57 -12.48 2.23
C LYS A 6 -5.27 -11.16 2.93
N ASN A 7 -4.42 -11.21 3.95
CA ASN A 7 -3.93 -10.00 4.62
C ASN A 7 -3.06 -9.21 3.63
N PHE A 8 -3.52 -8.01 3.27
CA PHE A 8 -2.88 -7.17 2.27
C PHE A 8 -1.48 -6.72 2.70
N VAL A 9 -1.28 -6.41 3.98
CA VAL A 9 0.03 -6.01 4.52
C VAL A 9 1.03 -7.14 4.37
N LYS A 10 0.64 -8.39 4.71
CA LYS A 10 1.53 -9.56 4.55
C LYS A 10 1.89 -9.87 3.10
N GLU A 11 0.99 -9.61 2.16
CA GLU A 11 1.30 -9.71 0.73
C GLU A 11 2.35 -8.67 0.30
N LEU A 12 2.26 -7.43 0.79
CA LEU A 12 3.25 -6.39 0.50
C LEU A 12 4.60 -6.64 1.18
N GLU A 13 4.60 -7.13 2.42
CA GLU A 13 5.83 -7.57 3.12
C GLU A 13 6.54 -8.66 2.31
N TRP A 14 5.82 -9.69 1.86
CA TRP A 14 6.39 -10.77 1.04
C TRP A 14 6.98 -10.26 -0.30
N ARG A 15 6.36 -9.23 -0.88
CA ARG A 15 6.87 -8.57 -2.10
C ARG A 15 8.05 -7.63 -1.86
N GLY A 16 8.41 -7.36 -0.59
CA GLY A 16 9.44 -6.38 -0.25
C GLY A 16 9.01 -4.94 -0.50
N MET A 17 7.70 -4.65 -0.48
CA MET A 17 7.12 -3.34 -0.84
C MET A 17 6.83 -2.44 0.38
N ILE A 18 7.21 -2.85 1.60
CA ILE A 18 7.05 -2.05 2.81
C ILE A 18 8.42 -1.58 3.27
N HIS A 19 8.60 -0.25 3.30
CA HIS A 19 9.76 0.38 3.92
C HIS A 19 9.50 0.75 5.38
N ASP A 20 8.34 1.35 5.65
CA ASP A 20 7.90 1.75 6.99
C ASP A 20 6.36 1.77 7.04
N MET A 21 5.79 1.71 8.24
CA MET A 21 4.33 1.68 8.44
C MET A 21 3.94 2.37 9.74
N MET A 22 2.93 3.24 9.68
CA MET A 22 2.34 3.87 10.85
C MET A 22 1.68 2.82 11.77
N PRO A 23 1.81 2.94 13.11
CA PRO A 23 1.11 2.05 14.05
C PRO A 23 -0.41 2.03 13.80
N GLY A 24 -1.03 0.84 13.83
CA GLY A 24 -2.48 0.69 13.62
C GLY A 24 -2.91 0.51 12.16
N THR A 25 -1.99 0.63 11.19
CA THR A 25 -2.32 0.57 9.75
C THR A 25 -2.84 -0.82 9.35
N GLU A 26 -2.19 -1.89 9.81
CA GLU A 26 -2.60 -3.27 9.48
C GLU A 26 -3.98 -3.58 10.07
N GLU A 27 -4.21 -3.19 11.32
CA GLU A 27 -5.50 -3.39 12.01
C GLU A 27 -6.63 -2.64 11.29
N GLN A 28 -6.40 -1.40 10.86
CA GLN A 28 -7.38 -0.62 10.10
C GLN A 28 -7.70 -1.26 8.74
N LEU A 29 -6.67 -1.69 7.99
CA LEU A 29 -6.83 -2.32 6.69
C LEU A 29 -7.53 -3.70 6.77
N MET A 30 -7.37 -4.39 7.89
CA MET A 30 -8.07 -5.66 8.17
C MET A 30 -9.51 -5.45 8.65
N LYS A 31 -9.80 -4.32 9.30
CA LYS A 31 -11.13 -3.97 9.82
C LYS A 31 -12.10 -3.61 8.71
N GLU A 32 -11.69 -2.76 7.78
CA GLU A 32 -12.58 -2.25 6.73
C GLU A 32 -11.84 -1.80 5.47
N ARG A 33 -12.61 -1.66 4.38
CA ARG A 33 -12.09 -1.11 3.13
C ARG A 33 -11.73 0.37 3.34
N THR A 34 -10.47 0.69 3.11
CA THR A 34 -9.91 2.04 3.31
C THR A 34 -9.51 2.64 1.96
N SER A 35 -9.79 3.93 1.75
CA SER A 35 -9.30 4.68 0.59
C SER A 35 -7.84 5.11 0.80
N ALA A 36 -7.04 5.07 -0.26
CA ALA A 36 -5.63 5.48 -0.24
C ALA A 36 -5.33 6.45 -1.39
N TYR A 37 -4.26 7.24 -1.26
CA TYR A 37 -3.76 8.14 -2.29
C TYR A 37 -2.23 8.17 -2.29
N VAL A 38 -1.64 8.57 -3.41
CA VAL A 38 -0.20 8.83 -3.57
C VAL A 38 -0.05 10.27 -4.02
N GLY A 39 0.78 11.05 -3.33
CA GLY A 39 1.10 12.43 -3.70
C GLY A 39 2.32 12.46 -4.64
N ILE A 40 2.21 13.21 -5.74
CA ILE A 40 3.31 13.45 -6.67
C ILE A 40 3.32 14.93 -7.03
N ASP A 41 4.46 15.59 -6.84
CA ASP A 41 4.64 16.98 -7.24
C ASP A 41 5.01 17.06 -8.73
N PRO A 42 4.37 17.94 -9.53
CA PRO A 42 4.59 18.06 -10.97
C PRO A 42 5.88 18.84 -11.27
N THR A 43 7.03 18.27 -10.88
CA THR A 43 8.36 18.89 -10.98
C THR A 43 8.99 18.75 -12.37
N ALA A 44 8.38 17.98 -13.27
CA ALA A 44 8.81 17.78 -14.66
C ALA A 44 7.61 17.53 -15.59
N ASP A 45 7.85 17.57 -16.90
CA ASP A 45 6.83 17.37 -17.94
C ASP A 45 6.28 15.93 -18.02
N SER A 46 6.93 14.97 -17.35
CA SER A 46 6.52 13.55 -17.35
C SER A 46 7.02 12.80 -16.12
N LEU A 47 6.38 11.67 -15.82
CA LEU A 47 6.82 10.72 -14.81
C LEU A 47 7.90 9.79 -15.38
N HIS A 48 8.82 9.36 -14.51
CA HIS A 48 9.76 8.28 -14.81
C HIS A 48 9.53 7.08 -13.88
N ILE A 49 10.24 5.97 -14.15
CA ILE A 49 10.09 4.67 -13.46
C ILE A 49 10.15 4.74 -11.93
N GLY A 50 10.78 5.79 -11.37
CA GLY A 50 10.89 6.01 -9.92
C GLY A 50 9.56 6.31 -9.23
N HIS A 51 8.50 6.64 -9.97
CA HIS A 51 7.16 6.89 -9.42
C HIS A 51 6.24 5.66 -9.45
N LEU A 52 6.71 4.52 -9.96
CA LEU A 52 5.90 3.31 -10.14
C LEU A 52 5.92 2.38 -8.92
N VAL A 53 6.63 2.75 -7.87
CA VAL A 53 6.84 1.95 -6.65
C VAL A 53 6.64 2.80 -5.41
#